data_AF-A0A6V2P8X7-F1
#
_entry.id   AF-A0A6V2P8X7-F1
#
_cell.length_a   1.000
_cell.length_b   1.000
_cell.length_c   1.000
_cell.angle_alpha   90.00
_cell.angle_beta   90.00
_cell.angle_gamma   90.00
#
_symmetry.space_group_name_H-M   'P 1'
#
loop_
_entity.id
_entity.type
_entity.pdbx_description
1 polymer ?
#
loop_
_entity_poly.entity_id
_entity_poly.type
_entity_poly.pdbx_seq_one_letter_code
_entity_poly.pdbx_strand_id
1 'polypeptide(L)'
;KDGINVDVGSAHRPYPRTTSPTLTTSDMAAAMLASIPSKDELYDYAARAYDPESRVPLVEAVLNKVGADKYLDEKQVEALATCTTAAGLVKEAPALLERAAPRLYEKGSGLFEKSKEKYEELVPVVAEYKEAVAARVTLAREGADGRAAVLAEGKELATERIVVPARAAAAPYIAKIADRKAALVEKKEALLADKRLARALDALHEARAHPVATAEALRETACDLLQYEKLVAYREYVLSDAFARDTRRLVQEGLHGLQDVALLQRDYRVW
;
A
#
# COMPACT_ATOMS: atom_id res chain seq x y z
N LYS A 1 19.52 -28.81 31.62
CA LYS A 1 18.30 -27.97 31.69
C LYS A 1 18.66 -26.73 30.88
N ASP A 2 18.69 -26.81 29.56
CA ASP A 2 19.35 -25.77 28.78
C ASP A 2 18.53 -25.53 27.52
N GLY A 3 17.76 -24.45 27.57
CA GLY A 3 16.90 -23.98 26.49
C GLY A 3 17.75 -23.30 25.41
N ILE A 4 17.62 -23.79 24.19
CA ILE A 4 18.21 -23.18 23.00
C ILE A 4 17.22 -22.12 22.51
N ASN A 5 17.61 -20.86 22.67
CA ASN A 5 16.90 -19.70 22.15
C ASN A 5 17.36 -19.48 20.70
N VAL A 6 16.47 -19.69 19.73
CA VAL A 6 16.76 -19.50 18.31
C VAL A 6 16.49 -18.04 17.96
N ASP A 7 17.58 -17.28 17.80
CA ASP A 7 17.56 -15.90 17.32
C ASP A 7 17.31 -15.89 15.81
N VAL A 8 16.07 -15.62 15.40
CA VAL A 8 15.66 -15.48 14.00
C VAL A 8 15.87 -14.03 13.57
N GLY A 9 17.11 -13.67 13.28
CA GLY A 9 17.48 -12.41 12.62
C GLY A 9 17.01 -12.39 11.17
N SER A 10 15.73 -12.09 10.93
CA SER A 10 15.22 -11.76 9.60
C SER A 10 15.35 -10.25 9.37
N ALA A 11 16.42 -9.86 8.68
CA ALA A 11 16.60 -8.51 8.16
C ALA A 11 15.50 -8.21 7.13
N HIS A 12 14.40 -7.62 7.61
CA HIS A 12 13.29 -7.18 6.77
C HIS A 12 13.73 -5.96 5.96
N ARG A 13 14.26 -6.18 4.75
CA ARG A 13 14.39 -5.10 3.75
C ARG A 13 12.99 -4.58 3.44
N PRO A 14 12.74 -3.27 3.48
CA PRO A 14 11.42 -2.73 3.15
C PRO A 14 11.13 -3.01 1.67
N TYR A 15 10.10 -3.81 1.40
CA TYR A 15 9.54 -3.90 0.06
C TYR A 15 8.99 -2.51 -0.33
N PRO A 16 9.29 -2.00 -1.54
CA PRO A 16 8.65 -0.78 -2.02
C PRO A 16 7.14 -1.00 -2.09
N ARG A 17 6.38 -0.08 -1.47
CA ARG A 17 4.92 -0.04 -1.58
C ARG A 17 4.54 0.18 -3.04
N THR A 18 4.11 -0.86 -3.73
CA THR A 18 3.31 -0.70 -4.95
C THR A 18 1.90 -0.34 -4.50
N THR A 19 1.54 0.94 -4.56
CA THR A 19 0.15 1.35 -4.63
C THR A 19 -0.43 0.74 -5.90
N SER A 20 -1.26 -0.29 -5.80
CA SER A 20 -2.00 -0.80 -6.96
C SER A 20 -2.94 0.32 -7.43
N PRO A 21 -2.74 0.91 -8.62
CA PRO A 21 -3.67 1.89 -9.13
C PRO A 21 -4.96 1.14 -9.49
N THR A 22 -6.11 1.68 -9.07
CA THR A 22 -7.40 1.26 -9.62
C THR A 22 -7.36 1.58 -11.11
N LEU A 23 -7.11 0.58 -11.94
CA LEU A 23 -7.07 0.68 -13.40
C LEU A 23 -8.40 1.26 -13.88
N THR A 24 -8.34 2.41 -14.54
CA THR A 24 -9.51 2.97 -15.21
C THR A 24 -9.90 2.08 -16.39
N THR A 25 -11.12 2.21 -16.91
CA THR A 25 -11.56 1.50 -18.12
C THR A 25 -10.62 1.77 -19.32
N SER A 26 -10.01 2.95 -19.38
CA SER A 26 -8.97 3.29 -20.37
C SER A 26 -7.68 2.49 -20.15
N ASP A 27 -7.25 2.31 -18.90
CA ASP A 27 -6.04 1.55 -18.59
C ASP A 27 -6.24 0.04 -18.82
N MET A 28 -7.45 -0.47 -18.58
CA MET A 28 -7.82 -1.85 -18.93
C MET A 28 -7.82 -2.06 -20.45
N ALA A 29 -8.36 -1.12 -21.22
CA ALA A 29 -8.35 -1.19 -22.68
C ALA A 29 -6.91 -1.12 -23.24
N ALA A 30 -6.07 -0.25 -22.68
CA ALA A 30 -4.65 -0.17 -23.03
C ALA A 30 -3.89 -1.46 -22.67
N ALA A 31 -4.16 -2.06 -21.51
CA ALA A 31 -3.59 -3.34 -21.12
C ALA A 31 -4.05 -4.49 -22.03
N MET A 32 -5.32 -4.50 -22.45
CA MET A 32 -5.85 -5.46 -23.42
C MET A 32 -5.17 -5.31 -24.79
N LEU A 33 -5.06 -4.08 -25.31
CA LEU A 33 -4.37 -3.80 -26.57
C LEU A 33 -2.88 -4.15 -26.51
N ALA A 34 -2.21 -3.89 -25.39
CA ALA A 34 -0.81 -4.27 -25.18
C ALA A 34 -0.62 -5.79 -25.02
N SER A 35 -1.68 -6.55 -24.71
CA SER A 35 -1.66 -8.01 -24.65
C SER A 35 -1.86 -8.69 -26.01
N ILE A 36 -2.26 -7.93 -27.03
CA ILE A 36 -2.38 -8.42 -28.40
C ILE A 36 -0.96 -8.56 -28.96
N PRO A 37 -0.53 -9.76 -29.38
CA PRO A 37 0.79 -9.93 -29.97
C PRO A 37 0.95 -9.04 -31.20
N SER A 38 2.13 -8.47 -31.36
CA SER A 38 2.47 -7.72 -32.56
C SER A 38 2.43 -8.61 -33.80
N LYS A 39 2.37 -7.99 -34.98
CA LYS A 39 2.39 -8.71 -36.26
C LYS A 39 3.63 -9.62 -36.38
N ASP A 40 4.80 -9.13 -35.96
CA ASP A 40 6.05 -9.88 -36.04
C ASP A 40 6.06 -11.05 -35.04
N GLU A 41 5.53 -10.84 -33.83
CA GLU A 41 5.35 -11.93 -32.85
C GLU A 41 4.40 -13.02 -33.35
N LEU A 42 3.34 -12.67 -34.08
CA LEU A 42 2.43 -13.64 -34.70
C LEU A 42 3.13 -14.46 -35.79
N TYR A 43 3.98 -13.83 -36.61
CA TYR A 43 4.76 -14.54 -37.62
C TYR A 43 5.80 -15.47 -36.99
N ASP A 44 6.51 -15.01 -35.96
CA ASP A 44 7.46 -15.86 -35.22
C ASP A 44 6.75 -17.04 -34.56
N TYR A 45 5.57 -16.82 -33.99
CA TYR A 45 4.75 -17.88 -33.41
C TYR A 45 4.31 -18.90 -34.47
N ALA A 46 3.85 -18.42 -35.63
CA ALA A 46 3.47 -19.28 -36.75
C ALA A 46 4.67 -20.08 -37.27
N ALA A 47 5.82 -19.45 -37.46
CA ALA A 47 7.04 -20.11 -37.92
C ALA A 47 7.45 -21.25 -36.97
N ARG A 48 7.44 -20.99 -35.67
CA ARG A 48 7.73 -22.01 -34.63
C ARG A 48 6.68 -23.12 -34.57
N ALA A 49 5.43 -22.83 -34.91
CA ALA A 49 4.38 -23.84 -34.93
C ALA A 49 4.50 -24.81 -36.12
N TYR A 50 5.15 -24.40 -37.21
CA TYR A 50 5.37 -25.23 -38.41
C TYR A 50 6.71 -25.99 -38.39
N ASP A 51 7.71 -25.48 -37.67
CA ASP A 51 8.99 -26.15 -37.51
C ASP A 51 8.92 -27.28 -36.46
N PRO A 52 9.23 -28.55 -36.80
CA PRO A 52 9.06 -29.68 -35.89
C PRO A 52 9.86 -29.60 -34.59
N GLU A 53 11.05 -29.00 -34.61
CA GLU A 53 11.94 -28.92 -33.45
C GLU A 53 11.46 -27.89 -32.43
N SER A 54 11.01 -26.73 -32.92
CA SER A 54 10.49 -25.66 -32.05
C SER A 54 9.00 -25.79 -31.72
N ARG A 55 8.25 -26.62 -32.47
CA ARG A 55 6.82 -26.86 -32.25
C ARG A 55 6.52 -27.59 -30.94
N VAL A 56 7.24 -28.66 -30.64
CA VAL A 56 7.01 -29.46 -29.42
C VAL A 56 7.12 -28.62 -28.15
N PRO A 57 8.23 -27.89 -27.89
CA PRO A 57 8.34 -27.06 -26.69
C PRO A 57 7.35 -25.88 -26.69
N LEU A 58 6.95 -25.38 -27.87
CA LEU A 58 5.92 -24.35 -27.97
C LEU A 58 4.55 -24.89 -27.50
N VAL A 59 4.15 -26.06 -28.02
CA VAL A 59 2.88 -26.69 -27.68
C VAL A 59 2.84 -27.07 -26.20
N GLU A 60 3.92 -27.62 -25.66
CA GLU A 60 4.02 -27.96 -24.24
C GLU A 60 3.82 -26.72 -23.34
N ALA A 61 4.50 -25.61 -23.66
CA ALA A 61 4.33 -24.35 -22.94
C ALA A 61 2.89 -23.81 -23.02
N VAL A 62 2.21 -23.98 -24.16
CA VAL A 62 0.81 -23.57 -24.34
C VAL A 62 -0.12 -24.47 -23.55
N LEU A 63 0.07 -25.78 -23.58
CA LEU A 63 -0.71 -26.76 -22.82
C LEU A 63 -0.65 -26.46 -21.32
N ASN A 64 0.55 -26.17 -20.80
CA ASN A 64 0.72 -25.76 -19.41
C ASN A 64 0.04 -24.41 -19.11
N LYS A 65 0.14 -23.42 -20.00
CA LYS A 65 -0.57 -22.13 -19.83
C LYS A 65 -2.09 -22.28 -19.78
N VAL A 66 -2.67 -23.20 -20.55
CA VAL A 66 -4.12 -23.46 -20.53
C VAL A 66 -4.54 -24.43 -19.41
N GLY A 67 -3.59 -24.92 -18.61
CA GLY A 67 -3.85 -25.73 -17.42
C GLY A 67 -3.98 -27.23 -17.68
N ALA A 68 -3.29 -27.78 -18.69
CA ALA A 68 -3.29 -29.21 -18.98
C ALA A 68 -2.69 -30.05 -17.84
N ASP A 69 -1.75 -29.47 -17.08
CA ASP A 69 -1.14 -30.00 -15.86
C ASP A 69 -2.16 -30.40 -14.77
N LYS A 70 -3.35 -29.81 -14.78
CA LYS A 70 -4.45 -30.18 -13.87
C LYS A 70 -5.05 -31.55 -14.20
N TYR A 71 -4.87 -32.04 -15.42
CA TYR A 71 -5.52 -33.24 -15.93
C TYR A 71 -4.52 -34.33 -16.31
N LEU A 72 -3.36 -33.94 -16.83
CA LEU A 72 -2.28 -34.80 -17.28
C LEU A 72 -1.03 -34.57 -16.42
N ASP A 73 -0.24 -35.64 -16.20
CA ASP A 73 1.08 -35.47 -15.60
C ASP A 73 2.10 -34.90 -16.61
N GLU A 74 3.24 -34.41 -16.13
CA GLU A 74 4.28 -33.74 -16.93
C GLU A 74 4.70 -34.57 -18.14
N LYS A 75 4.89 -35.89 -17.96
CA LYS A 75 5.25 -36.81 -19.04
C LYS A 75 4.13 -37.00 -20.07
N GLN A 76 2.88 -36.99 -19.61
CA GLN A 76 1.72 -37.04 -20.50
C GLN A 76 1.55 -35.74 -21.29
N VAL A 77 1.88 -34.58 -20.71
CA VAL A 77 1.87 -33.29 -21.41
C VAL A 77 2.99 -33.24 -22.46
N GLU A 78 4.20 -33.69 -22.13
CA GLU A 78 5.33 -33.80 -23.06
C GLU A 78 5.02 -34.75 -24.22
N ALA A 79 4.46 -35.93 -23.93
CA ALA A 79 4.05 -36.90 -24.94
C ALA A 79 2.92 -36.34 -25.83
N LEU A 80 1.94 -35.61 -25.26
CA LEU A 80 0.89 -34.95 -26.01
C LEU A 80 1.44 -33.85 -26.93
N ALA A 81 2.42 -33.07 -26.46
CA ALA A 81 3.10 -32.08 -27.28
C ALA A 81 3.88 -32.75 -28.44
N THR A 82 4.53 -33.88 -28.16
CA THR A 82 5.27 -34.66 -29.17
C THR A 82 4.36 -35.21 -30.26
N CYS A 83 3.11 -35.59 -29.92
CA CYS A 83 2.07 -36.00 -30.87
C CYS A 83 1.67 -34.93 -31.90
N THR A 84 2.12 -33.67 -31.74
CA THR A 84 1.89 -32.64 -32.78
C THR A 84 2.81 -32.78 -33.99
N THR A 85 3.83 -33.62 -33.91
CA THR A 85 4.66 -34.03 -35.04
C THR A 85 4.18 -35.38 -35.60
N ALA A 86 4.32 -35.61 -36.90
CA ALA A 86 3.90 -36.89 -37.50
C ALA A 86 4.67 -38.09 -36.90
N ALA A 87 5.97 -37.93 -36.64
CA ALA A 87 6.80 -38.97 -36.04
C ALA A 87 6.41 -39.25 -34.58
N GLY A 88 6.14 -38.20 -33.80
CA GLY A 88 5.68 -38.32 -32.43
C GLY A 88 4.28 -38.92 -32.33
N LEU A 89 3.36 -38.54 -33.22
CA LEU A 89 2.00 -39.08 -33.25
C LEU A 89 2.01 -40.61 -33.44
N VAL A 90 2.82 -41.12 -34.35
CA VAL A 90 2.90 -42.57 -34.61
C VAL A 90 3.51 -43.33 -33.43
N LYS A 91 4.48 -42.74 -32.72
CA LYS A 91 5.20 -43.39 -31.62
C LYS A 91 4.47 -43.29 -30.28
N GLU A 92 4.01 -42.11 -29.92
CA GLU A 92 3.53 -41.79 -28.58
C GLU A 92 2.01 -41.94 -28.42
N ALA A 93 1.23 -41.76 -29.49
CA ALA A 93 -0.23 -41.76 -29.38
C ALA A 93 -0.83 -43.04 -28.78
N PRO A 94 -0.38 -44.27 -29.14
CA PRO A 94 -0.96 -45.49 -28.58
C PRO A 94 -0.78 -45.57 -27.06
N ALA A 95 0.43 -45.31 -26.57
CA ALA A 95 0.76 -45.36 -25.15
C ALA A 95 0.14 -44.19 -24.37
N LEU A 96 0.05 -43.02 -24.99
CA LEU A 96 -0.60 -41.85 -24.40
C LEU A 96 -2.10 -42.08 -24.20
N LEU A 97 -2.80 -42.60 -25.22
CA LEU A 97 -4.23 -42.89 -25.13
C LEU A 97 -4.53 -43.90 -24.02
N GLU A 98 -3.77 -44.99 -23.94
CA GLU A 98 -3.97 -46.01 -22.90
C GLU A 98 -3.81 -45.44 -21.48
N ARG A 99 -2.82 -44.56 -21.26
CA ARG A 99 -2.51 -44.00 -19.93
C ARG A 99 -3.35 -42.78 -19.55
N ALA A 100 -3.66 -41.92 -20.52
CA ALA A 100 -4.31 -40.63 -20.28
C ALA A 100 -5.84 -40.71 -20.38
N ALA A 101 -6.39 -41.57 -21.25
CA ALA A 101 -7.83 -41.63 -21.48
C ALA A 101 -8.66 -41.91 -20.22
N PRO A 102 -8.29 -42.88 -19.33
CA PRO A 102 -9.06 -43.14 -18.12
C PRO A 102 -9.10 -41.92 -17.18
N ARG A 103 -7.96 -41.26 -16.96
CA ARG A 103 -7.86 -40.08 -16.10
C ARG A 103 -8.59 -38.87 -16.66
N LEU A 104 -8.49 -38.64 -17.97
CA LEU A 104 -9.22 -37.57 -18.66
C LEU A 104 -10.72 -37.80 -18.57
N TYR A 105 -11.18 -39.05 -18.72
CA TYR A 105 -12.58 -39.40 -18.60
C TYR A 105 -13.11 -39.21 -17.16
N GLU A 106 -12.37 -39.68 -16.16
CA GLU A 106 -12.75 -39.53 -14.75
C GLU A 106 -12.79 -38.05 -14.32
N LYS A 107 -11.73 -37.27 -14.61
CA LYS A 107 -11.70 -35.85 -14.26
C LYS A 107 -12.69 -35.03 -15.08
N GLY A 108 -12.88 -35.36 -16.36
CA GLY A 108 -13.83 -34.70 -17.25
C GLY A 108 -15.28 -34.92 -16.82
N SER A 109 -15.65 -36.16 -16.49
CA SER A 109 -17.00 -36.49 -16.02
C SER A 109 -17.31 -35.83 -14.68
N GLY A 110 -16.36 -35.83 -13.73
CA GLY A 110 -16.51 -35.11 -12.46
C GLY A 110 -16.65 -33.59 -12.61
N LEU A 111 -16.01 -32.99 -13.61
CA LEU A 111 -16.17 -31.56 -13.91
C LEU A 111 -17.55 -31.27 -14.50
N PHE A 112 -18.03 -32.14 -15.38
CA PHE A 112 -19.35 -32.01 -16.01
C PHE A 112 -20.46 -32.05 -14.95
N GLU A 113 -20.43 -33.03 -14.03
CA GLU A 113 -21.40 -33.11 -12.93
C GLU A 113 -21.35 -31.87 -12.03
N LYS A 114 -20.16 -31.43 -11.60
CA LYS A 114 -20.03 -30.19 -10.80
C LYS A 114 -20.55 -28.95 -11.54
N SER A 115 -20.34 -28.89 -12.85
CA SER A 115 -20.85 -27.78 -13.67
C SER A 115 -22.38 -27.81 -13.79
N LYS A 116 -22.95 -29.01 -13.88
CA LYS A 116 -24.39 -29.25 -13.92
C LYS A 116 -25.04 -28.89 -12.58
N GLU A 117 -24.48 -29.35 -11.46
CA GLU A 117 -24.93 -28.97 -10.11
C GLU A 117 -24.94 -27.45 -9.94
N LYS A 118 -23.83 -26.79 -10.29
CA LYS A 118 -23.72 -25.32 -10.20
C LYS A 118 -24.70 -24.61 -11.14
N TYR A 119 -24.96 -25.18 -12.31
CA TYR A 119 -25.97 -24.65 -13.22
C TYR A 119 -27.37 -24.78 -12.61
N GLU A 120 -27.72 -25.95 -12.07
CA GLU A 120 -28.99 -26.19 -11.37
C GLU A 120 -29.17 -25.28 -10.15
N GLU A 121 -28.11 -24.97 -9.41
CA GLU A 121 -28.11 -23.95 -8.34
C GLU A 121 -28.39 -22.53 -8.86
N LEU A 122 -27.83 -22.18 -10.02
CA LEU A 122 -27.94 -20.84 -10.59
C LEU A 122 -29.25 -20.61 -11.34
N VAL A 123 -29.88 -21.66 -11.88
CA VAL A 123 -31.16 -21.57 -12.61
C VAL A 123 -32.25 -20.83 -11.82
N PRO A 124 -32.59 -21.19 -10.56
CA PRO A 124 -33.63 -20.50 -9.81
C PRO A 124 -33.23 -19.05 -9.52
N VAL A 125 -31.96 -18.82 -9.18
CA VAL A 125 -31.43 -17.48 -8.89
C VAL A 125 -31.57 -16.57 -10.11
N VAL A 126 -31.19 -17.05 -11.30
CA VAL A 126 -31.31 -16.28 -12.55
C VAL A 126 -32.77 -16.02 -12.91
N ALA A 127 -33.68 -16.97 -12.66
CA ALA A 127 -35.11 -16.77 -12.86
C ALA A 127 -35.66 -15.65 -11.95
N GLU A 128 -35.34 -15.69 -10.66
CA GLU A 128 -35.71 -14.65 -9.69
C GLU A 128 -35.17 -13.27 -10.08
N TYR A 129 -33.89 -13.19 -10.47
CA TYR A 129 -33.30 -11.93 -10.94
C TYR A 129 -33.98 -11.41 -12.20
N LYS A 130 -34.35 -12.29 -13.13
CA LYS A 130 -35.02 -11.92 -14.38
C LYS A 130 -36.41 -11.33 -14.11
N GLU A 131 -37.17 -11.91 -13.18
CA GLU A 131 -38.47 -11.39 -12.76
C GLU A 131 -38.33 -10.05 -12.03
N ALA A 132 -37.38 -9.94 -11.09
CA ALA A 132 -37.12 -8.70 -10.36
C ALA A 132 -36.68 -7.55 -11.30
N VAL A 133 -35.82 -7.85 -12.28
CA VAL A 133 -35.41 -6.87 -13.30
C VAL A 133 -36.60 -6.48 -14.19
N ALA A 134 -37.43 -7.43 -14.60
CA ALA A 134 -38.62 -7.14 -15.39
C ALA A 134 -39.58 -6.20 -14.64
N ALA A 135 -39.82 -6.44 -13.35
CA ALA A 135 -40.66 -5.61 -12.49
C ALA A 135 -40.10 -4.18 -12.32
N ARG A 136 -38.78 -4.03 -12.18
CA ARG A 136 -38.13 -2.71 -12.12
C ARG A 136 -38.21 -1.96 -13.44
N VAL A 137 -38.10 -2.67 -14.56
CA VAL A 137 -38.23 -2.08 -15.90
C VAL A 137 -39.68 -1.62 -16.16
N THR A 138 -40.68 -2.38 -15.73
CA THR A 138 -42.09 -1.94 -15.83
C THR A 138 -42.34 -0.71 -14.96
N LEU A 139 -41.88 -0.71 -13.71
CA LEU A 139 -42.00 0.43 -12.80
C LEU A 139 -41.32 1.69 -13.38
N ALA A 140 -40.12 1.56 -13.93
CA ALA A 140 -39.42 2.69 -14.56
C ALA A 140 -40.13 3.26 -15.81
N ARG A 141 -40.99 2.46 -16.47
CA ARG A 141 -41.78 2.88 -17.63
C ARG A 141 -43.05 3.65 -17.25
N GLU A 142 -43.51 3.57 -16.00
CA GLU A 142 -44.73 4.23 -15.52
C GLU A 142 -44.60 5.76 -15.39
N GLY A 143 -43.40 6.32 -15.49
CA GLY A 143 -43.19 7.78 -15.53
C GLY A 143 -42.01 8.25 -14.67
N ALA A 144 -42.01 9.54 -14.33
CA ALA A 144 -40.96 10.14 -13.50
C ALA A 144 -40.92 9.54 -12.09
N ASP A 145 -42.08 9.26 -11.51
CA ASP A 145 -42.23 8.71 -10.17
C ASP A 145 -41.71 7.27 -10.08
N GLY A 146 -42.02 6.44 -11.08
CA GLY A 146 -41.50 5.07 -11.18
C GLY A 146 -39.98 5.01 -11.34
N ARG A 147 -39.37 5.94 -12.09
CA ARG A 147 -37.90 6.07 -12.17
C ARG A 147 -37.29 6.54 -10.85
N ALA A 148 -37.95 7.44 -10.13
CA ALA A 148 -37.49 7.91 -8.83
C ALA A 148 -37.50 6.77 -7.79
N ALA A 149 -38.53 5.92 -7.81
CA ALA A 149 -38.63 4.75 -6.93
C ALA A 149 -37.50 3.74 -7.17
N VAL A 150 -37.21 3.38 -8.42
CA VAL A 150 -36.09 2.47 -8.76
C VAL A 150 -34.74 3.06 -8.34
N LEU A 151 -34.55 4.37 -8.49
CA LEU A 151 -33.34 5.06 -8.05
C LEU A 151 -33.19 5.09 -6.53
N ALA A 152 -34.30 5.25 -5.78
CA ALA A 152 -34.29 5.21 -4.33
C ALA A 152 -33.90 3.81 -3.81
N GLU A 153 -34.55 2.76 -4.34
CA GLU A 153 -34.23 1.37 -4.01
C GLU A 153 -32.76 1.03 -4.35
N GLY A 154 -32.28 1.49 -5.52
CA GLY A 154 -30.88 1.32 -5.91
C GLY A 154 -29.88 2.02 -4.98
N LYS A 155 -30.24 3.20 -4.44
CA LYS A 155 -29.42 3.91 -3.46
C LYS A 155 -29.39 3.20 -2.11
N GLU A 156 -30.50 2.64 -1.66
CA GLU A 156 -30.56 1.86 -0.41
C GLU A 156 -29.69 0.60 -0.53
N LEU A 157 -29.85 -0.18 -1.60
CA LEU A 157 -29.03 -1.38 -1.85
C LEU A 157 -27.53 -1.04 -1.98
N ALA A 158 -27.18 0.06 -2.64
CA ALA A 158 -25.79 0.51 -2.72
C ALA A 158 -25.26 0.94 -1.34
N THR A 159 -26.10 1.55 -0.52
CA THR A 159 -25.73 1.94 0.85
C THR A 159 -25.43 0.70 1.68
N GLU A 160 -26.31 -0.31 1.65
CA GLU A 160 -26.15 -1.55 2.40
C GLU A 160 -24.97 -2.41 1.94
N ARG A 161 -24.80 -2.59 0.62
CA ARG A 161 -23.82 -3.54 0.07
C ARG A 161 -22.45 -2.94 -0.21
N ILE A 162 -22.35 -1.63 -0.36
CA ILE A 162 -21.10 -0.95 -0.74
C ILE A 162 -20.67 0.05 0.34
N VAL A 163 -21.54 1.00 0.68
CA VAL A 163 -21.16 2.13 1.54
C VAL A 163 -20.92 1.69 2.99
N VAL A 164 -21.82 0.88 3.55
CA VAL A 164 -21.71 0.39 4.93
C VAL A 164 -20.45 -0.49 5.12
N PRO A 165 -20.18 -1.51 4.27
CA PRO A 165 -18.95 -2.28 4.36
C PRO A 165 -17.69 -1.44 4.15
N ALA A 166 -17.69 -0.51 3.19
CA ALA A 166 -16.56 0.37 2.94
C ALA A 166 -16.27 1.29 4.14
N ARG A 167 -17.33 1.82 4.78
CA ARG A 167 -17.21 2.67 5.97
C ARG A 167 -16.71 1.86 7.17
N ALA A 168 -17.19 0.63 7.34
CA ALA A 168 -16.70 -0.28 8.39
C ALA A 168 -15.21 -0.62 8.19
N ALA A 169 -14.79 -0.90 6.96
CA ALA A 169 -13.39 -1.15 6.63
C ALA A 169 -12.50 0.10 6.80
N ALA A 170 -13.04 1.30 6.56
CA ALA A 170 -12.33 2.57 6.72
C ALA A 170 -12.29 3.10 8.17
N ALA A 171 -13.21 2.66 9.03
CA ALA A 171 -13.30 3.06 10.43
C ALA A 171 -11.96 3.04 11.20
N PRO A 172 -11.12 1.97 11.14
CA PRO A 172 -9.84 1.96 11.85
C PRO A 172 -8.84 3.01 11.33
N TYR A 173 -8.92 3.40 10.06
CA TYR A 173 -8.05 4.43 9.48
C TYR A 173 -8.51 5.84 9.85
N ILE A 174 -9.82 6.06 9.88
CA ILE A 174 -10.41 7.32 10.34
C ILE A 174 -10.09 7.55 11.82
N ALA A 175 -10.20 6.51 12.66
CA ALA A 175 -9.78 6.57 14.06
C ALA A 175 -8.29 6.91 14.21
N LYS A 176 -7.41 6.22 13.49
CA LYS A 176 -5.96 6.52 13.50
C LYS A 176 -5.61 7.95 13.10
N ILE A 177 -6.36 8.55 12.16
CA ILE A 177 -6.16 9.95 11.76
C ILE A 177 -6.65 10.89 12.87
N ALA A 178 -7.78 10.60 13.50
CA ALA A 178 -8.30 11.38 14.63
C ALA A 178 -7.33 11.35 15.82
N ASP A 179 -6.81 10.18 16.17
CA ASP A 179 -5.84 10.00 17.25
C ASP A 179 -4.52 10.75 16.97
N ARG A 180 -4.02 10.66 15.73
CA ARG A 180 -2.83 11.42 15.30
C ARG A 180 -3.07 12.92 15.37
N LYS A 181 -4.26 13.40 14.97
CA LYS A 181 -4.62 14.81 15.05
C LYS A 181 -4.67 15.27 16.51
N ALA A 182 -5.29 14.50 17.40
CA ALA A 182 -5.34 14.79 18.83
C ALA A 182 -3.92 14.87 19.42
N ALA A 183 -3.06 13.89 19.14
CA ALA A 183 -1.67 13.89 19.60
C ALA A 183 -0.84 15.07 19.07
N LEU A 184 -1.10 15.54 17.85
CA LEU A 184 -0.45 16.73 17.30
C LEU A 184 -0.93 18.03 17.94
N VAL A 185 -2.22 18.12 18.28
CA VAL A 185 -2.77 19.27 19.02
C VAL A 185 -2.17 19.34 20.42
N GLU A 186 -2.12 18.20 21.13
CA GLU A 186 -1.50 18.11 22.46
C GLU A 186 -0.02 18.49 22.43
N LYS A 187 0.75 18.00 21.44
CA LYS A 187 2.16 18.39 21.25
C LYS A 187 2.32 19.88 20.92
N LYS A 188 1.42 20.45 20.12
CA LYS A 188 1.43 21.89 19.81
C LYS A 188 1.19 22.71 21.07
N GLU A 189 0.21 22.35 21.88
CA GLU A 189 -0.09 23.04 23.13
C GLU A 189 1.06 22.92 24.15
N ALA A 190 1.69 21.75 24.26
CA ALA A 190 2.88 21.55 25.08
C ALA A 190 4.08 22.39 24.62
N LEU A 191 4.29 22.52 23.30
CA LEU A 191 5.34 23.37 22.74
C LEU A 191 5.05 24.86 22.98
N LEU A 192 3.79 25.30 22.82
CA LEU A 192 3.39 26.68 23.08
C LEU A 192 3.42 27.03 24.57
N ALA A 193 3.34 26.05 25.47
CA ALA A 193 3.53 26.25 26.90
C ALA A 193 4.99 26.51 27.29
N ASP A 194 5.97 26.20 26.42
CA ASP A 194 7.36 26.55 26.67
C ASP A 194 7.59 28.06 26.51
N LYS A 195 7.86 28.72 27.63
CA LYS A 195 8.11 30.17 27.72
C LYS A 195 9.28 30.63 26.85
N ARG A 196 10.24 29.75 26.53
CA ARG A 196 11.37 30.07 25.64
C ARG A 196 10.94 30.06 24.18
N LEU A 197 10.14 29.07 23.78
CA LEU A 197 9.62 28.97 22.42
C LEU A 197 8.60 30.06 22.13
N ALA A 198 7.71 30.37 23.07
CA ALA A 198 6.76 31.49 22.95
C ALA A 198 7.50 32.81 22.68
N ARG A 199 8.53 33.13 23.49
CA ARG A 199 9.36 34.33 23.28
C ARG A 199 10.09 34.33 21.94
N ALA A 200 10.59 33.17 21.48
CA ALA A 200 11.26 33.06 20.19
C ALA A 200 10.30 33.22 19.00
N LEU A 201 9.08 32.69 19.12
CA LEU A 201 8.03 32.85 18.11
C LEU A 201 7.54 34.30 18.06
N ASP A 202 7.33 34.93 19.20
CA ASP A 202 6.96 36.36 19.27
C ASP A 202 8.05 37.24 18.65
N ALA A 203 9.33 36.96 18.95
CA ALA A 203 10.45 37.67 18.33
C ALA A 203 10.54 37.45 16.82
N LEU A 204 10.23 36.23 16.33
CA LEU A 204 10.16 35.93 14.90
C LEU A 204 8.96 36.60 14.22
N HIS A 205 7.82 36.67 14.91
CA HIS A 205 6.65 37.39 14.43
C HIS A 205 6.93 38.88 14.32
N GLU A 206 7.59 39.47 15.32
CA GLU A 206 8.00 40.87 15.31
C GLU A 206 9.04 41.16 14.23
N ALA A 207 10.02 40.28 14.03
CA ALA A 207 11.00 40.38 12.95
C ALA A 207 10.34 40.26 11.56
N ARG A 208 9.28 39.46 11.44
CA ARG A 208 8.52 39.35 10.19
C ARG A 208 7.64 40.57 9.93
N ALA A 209 7.03 41.14 10.97
CA ALA A 209 6.17 42.32 10.86
C ALA A 209 6.98 43.60 10.64
N HIS A 210 8.16 43.70 11.26
CA HIS A 210 9.02 44.88 11.25
C HIS A 210 10.48 44.52 10.93
N PRO A 211 10.77 44.02 9.71
CA PRO A 211 12.09 43.49 9.36
C PRO A 211 13.21 44.54 9.37
N VAL A 212 12.90 45.79 9.01
CA VAL A 212 13.89 46.88 8.96
C VAL A 212 14.24 47.34 10.38
N ALA A 213 13.22 47.61 11.22
CA ALA A 213 13.44 48.04 12.60
C ALA A 213 14.13 46.97 13.45
N THR A 214 13.80 45.69 13.24
CA THR A 214 14.50 44.58 13.93
C THR A 214 15.93 44.39 13.45
N ALA A 215 16.22 44.58 12.15
CA ALA A 215 17.59 44.58 11.64
C ALA A 215 18.41 45.76 12.17
N GLU A 216 17.81 46.94 12.32
CA GLU A 216 18.45 48.12 12.91
C GLU A 216 18.76 47.92 14.40
N ALA A 217 17.83 47.38 15.18
CA ALA A 217 18.06 47.03 16.59
C ALA A 217 19.13 45.93 16.76
N LEU A 218 19.16 44.94 15.87
CA LEU A 218 20.23 43.92 15.82
C LEU A 218 21.58 44.54 15.46
N ARG A 219 21.59 45.50 14.54
CA ARG A 219 22.81 46.24 14.17
C ARG A 219 23.29 47.14 15.31
N GLU A 220 22.40 47.80 16.03
CA GLU A 220 22.71 48.64 17.18
C GLU A 220 23.26 47.81 18.34
N THR A 221 22.60 46.69 18.67
CA THR A 221 23.12 45.74 19.68
C THR A 221 24.46 45.12 19.30
N ALA A 222 24.68 44.81 18.01
CA ALA A 222 25.99 44.35 17.53
C ALA A 222 27.06 45.45 17.61
N CYS A 223 26.73 46.69 17.24
CA CYS A 223 27.61 47.84 17.40
C CYS A 223 27.96 48.08 18.87
N ASP A 224 26.99 47.96 19.77
CA ASP A 224 27.16 48.09 21.22
C ASP A 224 28.08 47.01 21.84
N LEU A 225 28.03 45.78 21.32
CA LEU A 225 28.92 44.69 21.74
C LEU A 225 30.34 44.87 21.19
N LEU A 226 30.48 45.52 20.04
CA LEU A 226 31.75 45.89 19.43
C LEU A 226 32.36 47.15 20.07
N GLN A 227 31.53 48.01 20.67
CA GLN A 227 31.98 49.17 21.42
C GLN A 227 32.73 48.73 22.69
N TYR A 228 33.98 49.18 22.80
CA TYR A 228 34.91 48.82 23.86
C TYR A 228 34.46 49.20 25.27
N GLU A 229 33.45 50.07 25.42
CA GLU A 229 32.92 50.49 26.72
C GLU A 229 32.23 49.33 27.46
N LYS A 230 31.51 48.45 26.75
CA LYS A 230 30.94 47.24 27.36
C LYS A 230 31.98 46.15 27.59
N LEU A 231 33.10 46.15 26.87
CA LEU A 231 34.26 45.28 27.17
C LEU A 231 34.97 45.72 28.45
N VAL A 232 35.06 47.02 28.73
CA VAL A 232 35.59 47.54 30.00
C VAL A 232 34.66 47.16 31.15
N ALA A 233 33.35 47.41 31.03
CA ALA A 233 32.38 46.99 32.04
C ALA A 233 32.35 45.46 32.24
N TYR A 234 32.50 44.68 31.17
CA TYR A 234 32.61 43.22 31.25
C TYR A 234 33.92 42.78 31.93
N ARG A 235 35.06 43.44 31.63
CA ARG A 235 36.33 43.19 32.31
C ARG A 235 36.24 43.53 33.80
N GLU A 236 35.63 44.65 34.16
CA GLU A 236 35.37 45.04 35.55
C GLU A 236 34.45 44.03 36.24
N TYR A 237 33.39 43.56 35.57
CA TYR A 237 32.50 42.55 36.11
C TYR A 237 33.21 41.21 36.31
N VAL A 238 34.01 40.73 35.35
CA VAL A 238 34.78 39.47 35.48
C VAL A 238 35.79 39.55 36.63
N LEU A 239 36.31 40.74 36.91
CA LEU A 239 37.20 41.00 38.06
C LEU A 239 36.45 41.30 39.37
N SER A 240 35.11 41.37 39.35
CA SER A 240 34.30 41.70 40.51
C SER A 240 33.96 40.49 41.37
N ASP A 241 33.70 40.75 42.66
CA ASP A 241 33.20 39.74 43.60
C ASP A 241 31.81 39.21 43.24
N ALA A 242 31.06 39.89 42.36
CA ALA A 242 29.79 39.39 41.85
C ALA A 242 30.01 38.20 40.91
N PHE A 243 30.99 38.30 40.00
CA PHE A 243 31.33 37.20 39.10
C PHE A 243 31.87 35.97 39.85
N ALA A 244 32.68 36.19 40.90
CA ALA A 244 33.16 35.11 41.76
C ALA A 244 32.01 34.41 42.52
N ARG A 245 30.97 35.15 42.90
CA ARG A 245 29.75 34.58 43.52
C ARG A 245 28.89 33.83 42.51
N ASP A 246 28.70 34.37 41.31
CA ASP A 246 27.89 33.76 40.27
C ASP A 246 28.54 32.46 39.73
N THR A 247 29.87 32.45 39.56
CA THR A 247 30.62 31.23 39.21
C THR A 247 30.56 30.18 40.32
N ARG A 248 30.69 30.58 41.59
CA ARG A 248 30.51 29.66 42.73
C ARG A 248 29.10 29.07 42.75
N ARG A 249 28.08 29.89 42.50
CA ARG A 249 26.68 29.46 42.40
C ARG A 249 26.45 28.51 41.23
N LEU A 250 27.05 28.78 40.06
CA LEU A 250 26.97 27.89 38.91
C LEU A 250 27.59 26.51 39.21
N VAL A 251 28.74 26.47 39.89
CA VAL A 251 29.40 25.21 40.26
C VAL A 251 28.63 24.44 41.33
N GLN A 252 28.09 25.14 42.34
CA GLN A 252 27.43 24.50 43.49
C GLN A 252 25.94 24.19 43.28
N GLU A 253 25.22 24.99 42.49
CA GLU A 253 23.78 24.81 42.26
C GLU A 253 23.50 24.39 40.81
N GLY A 254 24.12 25.07 39.84
CA GLY A 254 23.84 24.86 38.41
C GLY A 254 24.38 23.55 37.83
N LEU A 255 25.56 23.10 38.28
CA LEU A 255 26.18 21.88 37.80
C LEU A 255 25.45 20.63 38.31
N HIS A 256 24.99 20.66 39.56
CA HIS A 256 24.16 19.60 40.13
C HIS A 256 22.81 19.49 39.41
N GLY A 257 22.16 20.62 39.10
CA GLY A 257 20.94 20.61 38.28
C GLY A 257 21.12 20.08 36.86
N LEU A 258 22.31 20.24 36.25
CA LEU A 258 22.62 19.67 34.94
C LEU A 258 22.87 18.15 34.98
N GLN A 259 23.42 17.63 36.09
CA GLN A 259 23.50 16.18 36.30
C GLN A 259 22.11 15.55 36.40
N ASP A 260 21.18 16.21 37.11
CA ASP A 260 19.80 15.74 37.25
C ASP A 260 19.05 15.75 35.90
N VAL A 261 19.26 16.77 35.06
CA VAL A 261 18.70 16.83 33.70
C VAL A 261 19.33 15.80 32.76
N ALA A 262 20.64 15.54 32.88
CA ALA A 262 21.33 14.51 32.09
C ALA A 262 20.90 13.08 32.48
N LEU A 263 20.58 12.85 33.76
CA LEU A 263 20.01 11.59 34.23
C LEU A 263 18.56 11.42 33.74
N LEU A 264 17.73 12.48 33.81
CA LEU A 264 16.37 12.46 33.26
C LEU A 264 16.35 12.23 31.74
N GLN A 265 17.27 12.81 30.97
CA GLN A 265 17.36 12.54 29.52
C GLN A 265 17.84 11.11 29.19
N ARG A 266 18.57 10.46 30.11
CA ARG A 266 18.98 9.06 29.95
C ARG A 266 17.79 8.12 30.13
N ASP A 267 16.90 8.43 31.07
CA ASP A 267 15.70 7.64 31.35
C ASP A 267 14.62 7.80 30.26
N TYR A 268 14.55 8.96 29.60
CA TYR A 268 13.65 9.19 28.45
C TYR A 268 14.10 8.51 27.13
N ARG A 269 15.32 7.95 27.04
CA ARG A 269 15.78 7.16 25.87
C ARG A 269 15.44 5.68 25.96
N VAL A 270 14.81 5.23 27.04
CA VAL A 270 14.49 3.82 27.31
C VAL A 270 12.99 3.51 27.12
N TRP A 271 12.19 4.45 26.60
CA TRP A 271 10.79 4.23 26.21
C TRP A 271 10.53 4.63 24.75
#